data_AF-A0A536TQ46-F1
#
_entry.id   AF-A0A536TQ46-F1
#
_cell.length_a   1.000
_cell.length_b   1.000
_cell.length_c   1.000
_cell.angle_alpha   90.00
_cell.angle_beta   90.00
_cell.angle_gamma   90.00
#
_symmetry.space_group_name_H-M   'P 1'
#
loop_
_entity.id
_entity.type
_entity.pdbx_description
1 polymer ?
#
loop_
_entity_poly.entity_id
_entity_poly.type
_entity_poly.pdbx_seq_one_letter_code
_entity_poly.pdbx_strand_id
1 'polypeptide(L)'
;MPALAAFADLVAEGFRSGRDGQWQRQAEVSVSNQTRVLLMRGSGLPGEPAPGCVVVFDDVSELVQAQRDAAWAEVARRLAHEIKNPLTPIQLSAERLAVKLTGKLDGADEEALMRGTQTIIAQVAAMKHMVDDFA
;
A
#
# COMPACT_ATOMS: atom_id res chain seq x y z
N MET A 1 7.98 35.87 -3.92
CA MET A 1 8.57 34.91 -2.96
C MET A 1 8.75 33.57 -3.66
N PRO A 2 9.98 33.07 -3.88
CA PRO A 2 10.23 31.85 -4.65
C PRO A 2 9.58 30.60 -4.02
N ALA A 3 9.42 30.58 -2.69
CA ALA A 3 8.87 29.44 -1.95
C ALA A 3 7.40 29.11 -2.28
N LEU A 4 6.63 30.04 -2.83
CA LEU A 4 5.21 29.83 -3.18
C LEU A 4 4.96 29.79 -4.70
N ALA A 5 6.02 29.79 -5.51
CA ALA A 5 5.88 29.78 -6.97
C ALA A 5 5.08 28.55 -7.44
N ALA A 6 5.43 27.35 -6.95
CA ALA A 6 4.72 26.12 -7.28
C ALA A 6 3.23 26.16 -6.88
N PHE A 7 2.91 26.73 -5.72
CA PHE A 7 1.53 26.92 -5.28
C PHE A 7 0.78 27.89 -6.19
N ALA A 8 1.40 29.03 -6.52
CA ALA A 8 0.80 30.03 -7.41
C ALA A 8 0.56 29.48 -8.82
N ASP A 9 1.48 28.67 -9.34
CA ASP A 9 1.34 28.00 -10.64
C ASP A 9 0.16 27.02 -10.65
N LEU A 10 0.00 26.22 -9.58
CA LEU A 10 -1.13 25.31 -9.40
C LEU A 10 -2.47 26.05 -9.36
N VAL A 11 -2.53 27.17 -8.65
CA VAL A 11 -3.71 28.03 -8.58
C VAL A 11 -4.05 28.63 -9.96
N ALA A 12 -3.04 29.17 -10.65
CA ALA A 12 -3.23 29.76 -11.98
C ALA A 12 -3.68 28.70 -13.00
N GLU A 13 -3.13 27.48 -12.93
CA GLU A 13 -3.58 26.35 -13.75
C GLU A 13 -5.02 25.94 -13.42
N GLY A 14 -5.39 25.92 -12.14
CA GLY A 14 -6.76 25.65 -11.70
C GLY A 14 -7.78 26.61 -12.33
N PHE A 15 -7.49 27.92 -12.33
CA PHE A 15 -8.36 28.90 -12.97
C PHE A 15 -8.34 28.86 -14.51
N ARG A 16 -7.25 28.42 -15.14
CA ARG A 16 -7.20 28.21 -16.60
C ARG A 16 -8.03 27.01 -17.05
N SER A 17 -8.09 25.96 -16.23
CA SER A 17 -8.74 24.68 -16.55
C SER A 17 -10.17 24.55 -15.99
N GLY A 18 -10.53 25.34 -14.98
CA GLY A 18 -11.85 25.34 -14.35
C GLY A 18 -12.94 25.86 -15.28
N ARG A 19 -14.09 25.18 -15.30
CA ARG A 19 -15.32 25.68 -15.95
C ARG A 19 -16.07 26.61 -14.99
N ASP A 20 -16.66 27.66 -15.54
CA ASP A 20 -17.42 28.68 -14.78
C ASP A 20 -16.65 29.34 -13.62
N GLY A 21 -15.32 29.39 -13.73
CA GLY A 21 -14.44 29.99 -12.73
C GLY A 21 -14.32 29.20 -11.43
N GLN A 22 -14.82 27.96 -11.37
CA GLN A 22 -14.71 27.07 -10.22
C GLN A 22 -13.81 25.86 -10.51
N TRP A 23 -12.99 25.47 -9.53
CA TRP A 23 -12.13 24.30 -9.63
C TRP A 23 -11.81 23.70 -8.27
N GLN A 24 -11.50 22.40 -8.26
CA GLN A 24 -10.99 21.69 -7.09
C GLN A 24 -9.81 20.81 -7.51
N ARG A 25 -8.74 20.79 -6.71
CA ARG A 25 -7.55 19.97 -6.97
C ARG A 25 -6.88 19.55 -5.67
N GLN A 26 -6.42 18.30 -5.65
CA GLN A 26 -5.45 17.84 -4.65
C GLN A 26 -4.05 17.89 -5.27
N ALA A 27 -3.08 18.45 -4.55
CA ALA A 27 -1.68 18.48 -5.00
C ALA A 27 -0.72 18.39 -3.82
N GLU A 28 0.46 17.84 -4.09
CA GLU A 28 1.60 17.90 -3.17
C GLU A 28 2.34 19.22 -3.37
N VAL A 29 2.54 19.95 -2.27
CA VAL A 29 3.21 21.26 -2.27
C VAL A 29 4.31 21.24 -1.24
N SER A 30 5.53 21.56 -1.66
CA SER A 30 6.68 21.67 -0.77
C SER A 30 6.76 23.07 -0.18
N VAL A 31 6.56 23.20 1.14
CA VAL A 31 6.67 24.45 1.89
C VAL A 31 7.70 24.25 3.00
N SER A 32 8.70 25.14 3.08
CA SER A 32 9.73 25.08 4.14
C SER A 32 10.41 23.71 4.28
N ASN A 33 10.70 23.06 3.14
CA ASN A 33 11.30 21.72 3.07
C ASN A 33 10.42 20.57 3.60
N GLN A 34 9.11 20.80 3.73
CA GLN A 34 8.11 19.78 4.07
C GLN A 34 7.10 19.64 2.95
N THR A 35 6.83 18.41 2.53
CA THR A 35 5.77 18.11 1.55
C THR A 35 4.42 18.06 2.27
N ARG A 36 3.46 18.86 1.81
CA ARG A 36 2.07 18.85 2.27
C ARG A 36 1.15 18.44 1.15
N VAL A 37 0.09 17.71 1.48
CA VAL A 37 -0.99 17.41 0.54
C VAL A 37 -2.08 18.44 0.77
N LEU A 38 -2.28 19.34 -0.19
CA LEU A 38 -3.29 20.38 -0.11
C LEU A 38 -4.49 20.03 -0.98
N LEU A 39 -5.68 20.14 -0.39
CA LEU A 39 -6.94 20.13 -1.12
C LEU A 39 -7.37 21.58 -1.36
N MET A 40 -7.18 22.05 -2.59
CA MET A 40 -7.43 23.44 -2.99
C MET A 40 -8.75 23.54 -3.73
N ARG A 41 -9.50 24.61 -3.46
CA ARG A 41 -10.72 24.98 -4.18
C ARG A 41 -10.65 26.45 -4.53
N GLY A 42 -10.84 26.77 -5.81
CA GLY A 42 -10.89 28.14 -6.28
C GLY A 42 -12.26 28.49 -6.85
N SER A 43 -12.68 29.73 -6.65
CA SER A 43 -13.86 30.31 -7.30
C SER A 43 -13.54 31.75 -7.74
N GLY A 44 -14.02 32.12 -8.93
CA GLY A 44 -14.12 33.52 -9.32
C GLY A 44 -15.08 34.26 -8.37
N LEU A 45 -14.76 35.51 -8.05
CA LEU A 45 -15.63 36.42 -7.32
C LEU A 45 -16.08 37.54 -8.26
N PRO A 46 -17.37 37.64 -8.58
CA PRO A 46 -17.88 38.78 -9.34
C PRO A 46 -17.78 40.04 -8.47
N GLY A 47 -17.25 41.14 -9.02
CA GLY A 47 -17.11 42.41 -8.31
C GLY A 47 -16.60 43.54 -9.20
N GLU A 48 -16.98 44.77 -8.86
CA GLU A 48 -16.46 46.01 -9.46
C GLU A 48 -15.44 46.66 -8.51
N PRO A 49 -14.38 47.32 -9.02
CA PRO A 49 -14.11 47.62 -10.43
C PRO A 49 -13.44 46.48 -11.22
N ALA A 50 -13.07 45.36 -10.59
CA ALA A 50 -12.48 44.21 -11.27
C ALA A 50 -12.90 42.88 -10.61
N PRO A 51 -13.11 41.82 -11.40
CA PRO A 51 -13.41 40.49 -10.87
C PRO A 51 -12.23 39.97 -10.04
N GLY A 52 -12.55 39.42 -8.87
CA GLY A 52 -11.59 38.81 -7.96
C GLY A 52 -11.54 37.30 -8.10
N CYS A 53 -10.65 36.67 -7.32
CA CYS A 53 -10.66 35.23 -7.12
C CYS A 53 -10.50 34.92 -5.63
N VAL A 54 -11.13 33.83 -5.18
CA VAL A 54 -10.91 33.25 -3.87
C VAL A 54 -10.38 31.85 -4.05
N VAL A 55 -9.37 31.50 -3.26
CA VAL A 55 -8.85 30.14 -3.15
C VAL A 55 -8.85 29.78 -1.68
N VAL A 56 -9.48 28.67 -1.34
CA VAL A 56 -9.39 28.04 -0.03
C VAL A 56 -8.60 26.75 -0.19
N PHE A 57 -7.81 26.40 0.82
CA PHE A 57 -7.06 25.15 0.82
C PHE A 57 -7.07 24.54 2.21
N ASP A 58 -7.21 23.22 2.25
CA ASP A 58 -7.10 22.42 3.45
C ASP A 58 -5.80 21.60 3.37
N ASP A 59 -5.01 21.60 4.45
CA ASP A 59 -3.93 20.62 4.60
C ASP A 59 -4.53 19.27 4.99
N VAL A 60 -4.56 18.35 4.05
CA VAL A 60 -5.11 17.00 4.22
C VAL A 60 -4.01 15.95 4.35
N SER A 61 -2.77 16.36 4.67
CA SER A 61 -1.62 15.45 4.77
C SER A 61 -1.87 14.30 5.75
N GLU A 62 -2.37 14.62 6.95
CA GLU A 62 -2.66 13.61 7.98
C GLU A 62 -3.78 12.65 7.56
N LEU A 63 -4.82 13.17 6.91
CA LEU A 63 -5.93 12.35 6.41
C LEU A 63 -5.44 11.38 5.32
N VAL A 64 -4.66 11.87 4.36
CA VAL A 64 -4.11 11.04 3.28
C VAL A 64 -3.14 10.01 3.83
N GLN A 65 -2.32 10.38 4.82
CA GLN A 65 -1.41 9.43 5.47
C GLN A 65 -2.19 8.35 6.22
N ALA A 66 -3.21 8.71 7.01
CA ALA A 66 -4.05 7.76 7.72
C ALA A 66 -4.77 6.79 6.76
N GLN A 67 -5.26 7.29 5.61
CA GLN A 67 -5.86 6.46 4.56
C GLN A 67 -4.85 5.49 3.94
N ARG A 68 -3.62 5.95 3.67
CA ARG A 68 -2.54 5.09 3.18
C ARG A 68 -2.19 4.01 4.20
N ASP A 69 -2.04 4.37 5.47
CA ASP A 69 -1.70 3.42 6.54
C ASP A 69 -2.80 2.37 6.71
N ALA A 70 -4.08 2.79 6.69
CA ALA A 70 -5.21 1.87 6.74
C ALA A 70 -5.25 0.92 5.54
N ALA A 71 -5.00 1.43 4.33
CA ALA A 71 -4.93 0.61 3.12
C ALA A 71 -3.75 -0.37 3.17
N TRP A 72 -2.58 0.07 3.66
CA TRP A 72 -1.40 -0.78 3.85
C TRP A 72 -1.64 -1.89 4.88
N ALA A 73 -2.34 -1.58 5.98
CA ALA A 73 -2.69 -2.58 6.98
C ALA A 73 -3.62 -3.67 6.41
N GLU A 74 -4.60 -3.29 5.58
CA GLU A 74 -5.47 -4.26 4.92
C GLU A 74 -4.71 -5.09 3.89
N VAL A 75 -3.84 -4.47 3.09
CA VAL A 75 -2.97 -5.17 2.14
C VAL A 75 -2.07 -6.16 2.88
N ALA A 76 -1.45 -5.77 3.99
CA ALA A 76 -0.60 -6.65 4.80
C ALA A 76 -1.37 -7.86 5.33
N ARG A 77 -2.56 -7.66 5.91
CA ARG A 77 -3.43 -8.75 6.39
C ARG A 77 -3.81 -9.71 5.26
N ARG A 78 -4.18 -9.17 4.10
CA ARG A 78 -4.54 -9.96 2.94
C ARG A 78 -3.34 -10.76 2.42
N LEU A 79 -2.16 -10.15 2.30
CA LEU A 79 -0.94 -10.84 1.91
C LEU A 79 -0.58 -11.96 2.90
N ALA A 80 -0.73 -11.72 4.20
CA ALA A 80 -0.52 -12.75 5.21
C ALA A 80 -1.45 -13.96 5.00
N HIS A 81 -2.75 -13.73 4.75
CA HIS A 81 -3.68 -14.81 4.40
C HIS A 81 -3.32 -15.51 3.09
N GLU A 82 -2.97 -14.75 2.04
CA GLU A 82 -2.58 -15.32 0.75
C GLU A 82 -1.30 -16.16 0.84
N ILE A 83 -0.37 -15.84 1.74
CA ILE A 83 0.81 -16.67 2.04
C ILE A 83 0.42 -17.91 2.85
N LYS A 84 -0.44 -17.80 3.87
CA LYS A 84 -0.88 -18.96 4.70
C LYS A 84 -1.61 -20.02 3.86
N ASN A 85 -2.35 -19.62 2.84
CA ASN A 85 -3.16 -20.51 2.00
C ASN A 85 -2.38 -21.63 1.30
N PRO A 86 -1.28 -21.38 0.55
CA PRO A 86 -0.46 -22.43 -0.06
C PRO A 86 0.32 -23.26 0.95
N LEU A 87 0.59 -22.76 2.17
CA LEU A 87 1.42 -23.48 3.15
C LEU A 87 0.78 -24.79 3.64
N THR A 88 -0.54 -24.80 3.89
CA THR A 88 -1.21 -26.02 4.38
C THR A 88 -1.21 -27.16 3.35
N PRO A 89 -1.58 -26.93 2.07
CA PRO A 89 -1.44 -27.96 1.03
C PRO A 89 0.01 -28.43 0.80
N ILE A 90 1.00 -27.53 0.90
CA ILE A 90 2.43 -27.91 0.77
C ILE A 90 2.84 -28.85 1.91
N GLN A 91 2.52 -28.47 3.15
CA GLN A 91 2.79 -29.31 4.32
C GLN A 91 2.12 -30.68 4.19
N LEU A 92 0.81 -30.70 3.88
CA LEU A 92 0.05 -31.94 3.75
C LEU A 92 0.58 -32.83 2.61
N SER A 93 1.09 -32.23 1.53
CA SER A 93 1.70 -32.97 0.44
C SER A 93 3.01 -33.64 0.88
N ALA A 94 3.84 -32.96 1.66
CA ALA A 94 5.08 -33.52 2.22
C ALA A 94 4.79 -34.66 3.21
N GLU A 95 3.84 -34.45 4.13
CA GLU A 95 3.38 -35.48 5.09
C GLU A 95 2.83 -36.71 4.35
N ARG A 96 1.98 -36.50 3.34
CA ARG A 96 1.42 -37.58 2.51
C ARG A 96 2.50 -38.34 1.75
N LEU A 97 3.52 -37.66 1.22
CA LEU A 97 4.64 -38.32 0.53
C LEU A 97 5.42 -39.23 1.48
N ALA A 98 5.74 -38.75 2.69
CA ALA A 98 6.42 -39.53 3.71
C ALA A 98 5.62 -40.80 4.05
N VAL A 99 4.34 -40.66 4.38
CA VAL A 99 3.48 -41.80 4.74
C VAL A 99 3.30 -42.78 3.57
N LYS A 100 3.08 -42.27 2.34
CA LYS A 100 2.79 -43.13 1.18
C LYS A 100 3.97 -44.03 0.79
N LEU A 101 5.20 -43.59 1.05
CA LEU A 101 6.43 -44.25 0.61
C LEU A 101 7.25 -44.87 1.74
N THR A 102 6.81 -44.72 3.00
CA THR A 102 7.42 -45.43 4.15
C THR A 102 7.42 -46.94 3.88
N GLY A 103 8.58 -47.59 4.02
CA GLY A 103 8.74 -49.02 3.75
C GLY A 103 8.57 -49.45 2.28
N LYS A 104 8.57 -48.50 1.33
CA LYS A 104 8.56 -48.77 -0.13
C LYS A 104 9.88 -48.41 -0.81
N LEU A 105 10.79 -47.80 -0.07
CA LEU A 105 12.14 -47.43 -0.49
C LEU A 105 13.11 -48.09 0.49
N ASP A 106 14.33 -48.34 0.04
CA ASP A 106 15.37 -48.97 0.86
C ASP A 106 16.62 -48.09 0.94
N GLY A 107 17.31 -48.16 2.07
CA GLY A 107 18.62 -47.55 2.27
C GLY A 107 18.62 -46.03 2.04
N ALA A 108 19.50 -45.57 1.15
CA ALA A 108 19.75 -44.15 0.94
C ALA A 108 18.53 -43.35 0.45
N ASP A 109 17.64 -43.99 -0.32
CA ASP A 109 16.45 -43.32 -0.89
C ASP A 109 15.37 -43.07 0.18
N GLU A 110 15.18 -44.00 1.10
CA GLU A 110 14.26 -43.83 2.23
C GLU A 110 14.74 -42.71 3.16
N GLU A 111 16.04 -42.69 3.48
CA GLU A 111 16.61 -41.62 4.27
C GLU A 111 16.51 -40.25 3.59
N ALA A 112 16.77 -40.18 2.28
CA ALA A 112 16.68 -38.94 1.51
C ALA A 112 15.24 -38.41 1.50
N LEU A 113 14.24 -39.28 1.30
CA LEU A 113 12.83 -38.91 1.37
C LEU A 113 12.47 -38.37 2.76
N MET A 114 12.84 -39.07 3.83
CA MET A 114 12.54 -38.66 5.20
C MET A 114 13.16 -37.30 5.54
N ARG A 115 14.44 -37.10 5.20
CA ARG A 115 15.11 -35.81 5.38
C ARG A 115 14.42 -34.69 4.58
N GLY A 116 14.08 -34.93 3.32
CA GLY A 116 13.48 -33.94 2.44
C GLY A 116 12.08 -33.51 2.91
N THR A 117 11.22 -34.48 3.20
CA THR A 117 9.85 -34.22 3.69
C THR A 117 9.86 -33.51 5.04
N GLN A 118 10.73 -33.93 5.98
CA GLN A 118 10.88 -33.27 7.27
C GLN A 118 11.39 -31.82 7.12
N THR A 119 12.33 -31.59 6.20
CA THR A 119 12.83 -30.24 5.91
C THR A 119 11.71 -29.34 5.38
N ILE A 120 10.89 -29.83 4.44
CA ILE A 120 9.76 -29.07 3.90
C ILE A 120 8.76 -28.72 5.01
N ILE A 121 8.42 -29.69 5.87
CA ILE A 121 7.51 -29.47 7.00
C ILE A 121 8.07 -28.40 7.94
N ALA A 122 9.35 -28.47 8.29
CA ALA A 122 10.00 -27.49 9.16
C ALA A 122 10.04 -26.09 8.55
N GLN A 123 10.35 -25.96 7.25
CA GLN A 123 10.36 -24.69 6.54
C GLN A 123 8.96 -24.08 6.44
N VAL A 124 7.95 -24.89 6.16
CA VAL A 124 6.55 -24.42 6.14
C VAL A 124 6.11 -23.95 7.51
N ALA A 125 6.46 -24.66 8.59
CA ALA A 125 6.16 -24.24 9.95
C ALA A 125 6.84 -22.90 10.28
N ALA A 126 8.12 -22.73 9.93
CA ALA A 126 8.83 -21.47 10.12
C ALA A 126 8.18 -20.31 9.33
N MET A 127 7.74 -20.55 8.10
CA MET A 127 7.00 -19.55 7.31
C MET A 127 5.64 -19.20 7.94
N LYS A 128 4.90 -20.18 8.47
CA LYS A 128 3.64 -19.90 9.19
C LYS A 128 3.87 -18.95 10.36
N HIS A 129 4.88 -19.24 11.20
CA HIS A 129 5.24 -18.38 12.32
C HIS A 129 5.61 -16.96 11.89
N MET A 130 6.48 -16.83 10.89
CA MET A 130 6.88 -15.51 10.39
C MET A 130 5.68 -14.70 9.87
N VAL A 131 4.72 -15.36 9.20
CA VAL A 131 3.52 -14.71 8.67
C VAL A 131 2.50 -14.39 9.76
N ASP A 132 2.46 -15.17 10.84
CA ASP A 132 1.65 -14.87 12.02
C ASP A 132 2.16 -13.61 12.75
N ASP A 133 3.47 -13.36 12.77
CA ASP A 133 4.07 -12.16 13.39
C ASP A 133 3.71 -10.84 12.65
N PHE A 134 3.20 -10.92 11.42
CA PHE A 134 2.72 -9.77 10.64
C PHE A 134 1.22 -9.46 10.82
N ALA A 135 0.46 -10.34 11.48
CA ALA A 135 -1.01 -10.26 11.59
C ALA A 135 -1.46 -9.68 12.94
#